data_AF-A0A950NKR0-F1
#
_entry.id   AF-A0A950NKR0-F1
#
_cell.length_a   1.000
_cell.length_b   1.000
_cell.length_c   1.000
_cell.angle_alpha   90.00
_cell.angle_beta   90.00
_cell.angle_gamma   90.00
#
_symmetry.space_group_name_H-M   'P 1'
#
loop_
_entity.id
_entity.type
_entity.pdbx_description
1 polymer ?
#
loop_
_entity_poly.entity_id
_entity_poly.type
_entity_poly.pdbx_seq_one_letter_code
_entity_poly.pdbx_strand_id
1 'polypeptide(L)'
;MGMSEFYGAGDEGESIATIHRALELGVTLLDTADMYGHGGNERLVGKAIADRRAEVVLATKFGIVRDPQDPGGRSINGRPDYLLRACDASLRRLGVDHIDLYYQHRVDPDVPIEETVGAMASLVDEGKVRFLGLSEAAPETISAAHAVHPLTAVQTEYSLWTRDVEDEILPTLRERGIGLVAYSPLGRGFLTGRFKTPEDFPEDDFRRHNPRFQGDNFYANLRLVERVNELAREQ
;
A
#
# COMPACT_ATOMS: atom_id res chain seq x y z
N MET A 1 4.31 -3.08 2.50
CA MET A 1 5.51 -2.41 1.92
C MET A 1 6.19 -3.34 0.93
N GLY A 2 6.63 -2.83 -0.22
CA GLY A 2 7.47 -3.59 -1.16
C GLY A 2 8.92 -3.64 -0.68
N MET A 3 9.46 -4.83 -0.49
CA MET A 3 10.89 -5.09 -0.20
C MET A 3 11.66 -5.58 -1.43
N SER A 4 10.95 -5.74 -2.56
CA SER A 4 11.51 -6.22 -3.83
C SER A 4 11.69 -5.13 -4.89
N GLU A 5 11.38 -3.86 -4.60
CA GLU A 5 11.45 -2.76 -5.58
C GLU A 5 11.41 -1.37 -4.89
N PHE A 6 11.70 -0.31 -5.67
CA PHE A 6 11.57 1.13 -5.37
C PHE A 6 12.59 1.77 -4.44
N TYR A 7 13.15 1.06 -3.46
CA TYR A 7 14.05 1.65 -2.45
C TYR A 7 15.48 1.11 -2.54
N GLY A 8 15.91 0.68 -3.73
CA GLY A 8 17.21 0.07 -4.00
C GLY A 8 17.19 -1.46 -3.93
N ALA A 9 18.37 -2.07 -3.91
CA ALA A 9 18.54 -3.52 -3.83
C ALA A 9 18.09 -4.07 -2.46
N GLY A 10 17.36 -5.19 -2.48
CA GLY A 10 16.97 -5.94 -1.29
C GLY A 10 17.68 -7.29 -1.20
N ASP A 11 17.92 -7.76 0.02
CA ASP A 11 18.35 -9.13 0.29
C ASP A 11 17.14 -9.97 0.75
N GLU A 12 16.97 -11.15 0.15
CA GLU A 12 15.81 -12.01 0.45
C GLU A 12 15.83 -12.51 1.89
N GLY A 13 17.00 -12.90 2.41
CA GLY A 13 17.18 -13.41 3.76
C GLY A 13 16.84 -12.34 4.81
N GLU A 14 17.39 -11.15 4.65
CA GLU A 14 17.10 -10.00 5.52
C GLU A 14 15.63 -9.55 5.44
N SER A 15 15.02 -9.63 4.25
CA SER A 15 13.60 -9.30 4.09
C SER A 15 12.70 -10.29 4.82
N ILE A 16 13.00 -11.59 4.76
CA ILE A 16 12.28 -12.62 5.52
C ILE A 16 12.51 -12.43 7.02
N ALA A 17 13.75 -12.21 7.45
CA ALA A 17 14.09 -11.95 8.85
C ALA A 17 13.35 -10.72 9.40
N THR A 18 13.18 -9.68 8.57
CA THR A 18 12.40 -8.48 8.92
C THR A 18 10.92 -8.79 9.11
N ILE A 19 10.31 -9.58 8.22
CA ILE A 19 8.92 -10.03 8.39
C ILE A 19 8.79 -10.82 9.70
N HIS A 20 9.66 -11.81 9.93
CA HIS A 20 9.63 -12.63 11.14
C HIS A 20 9.77 -11.78 12.40
N ARG A 21 10.70 -10.82 12.39
CA ARG A 21 10.89 -9.91 13.52
C ARG A 21 9.65 -9.05 13.78
N ALA A 22 8.95 -8.60 12.74
CA ALA A 22 7.71 -7.86 12.91
C ALA A 22 6.62 -8.73 13.59
N LEU A 23 6.47 -9.99 13.16
CA LEU A 23 5.53 -10.93 13.77
C LEU A 23 5.87 -11.21 15.24
N GLU A 24 7.15 -11.42 15.57
CA GLU A 24 7.63 -11.59 16.96
C GLU A 24 7.31 -10.38 17.86
N LEU A 25 7.27 -9.17 17.28
CA LEU A 25 6.92 -7.94 17.98
C LEU A 25 5.39 -7.72 18.09
N GLY A 26 4.59 -8.66 17.59
CA GLY A 26 3.12 -8.61 17.66
C GLY A 26 2.46 -7.88 16.50
N VAL A 27 3.19 -7.53 15.44
CA VAL A 27 2.57 -7.03 14.19
C VAL A 27 1.86 -8.20 13.51
N THR A 28 0.59 -8.03 13.17
CA THR A 28 -0.20 -9.07 12.51
C THR A 28 -0.56 -8.72 11.06
N LEU A 29 -0.69 -7.43 10.72
CA LEU A 29 -1.03 -6.99 9.37
C LEU A 29 0.20 -6.91 8.48
N LEU A 30 0.26 -7.78 7.46
CA LEU A 30 1.26 -7.72 6.40
C LEU A 30 0.62 -7.21 5.10
N ASP A 31 1.04 -6.03 4.65
CA ASP A 31 0.55 -5.40 3.43
C ASP A 31 1.55 -5.56 2.27
N THR A 32 1.10 -6.10 1.15
CA THR A 32 1.85 -6.24 -0.12
C THR A 32 0.99 -5.76 -1.30
N ALA A 33 1.45 -5.96 -2.54
CA ALA A 33 0.68 -5.72 -3.76
C ALA A 33 1.22 -6.57 -4.92
N ASP A 34 0.36 -6.92 -5.87
CA ASP A 34 0.74 -7.68 -7.07
C ASP A 34 1.79 -6.98 -7.94
N MET A 35 1.79 -5.64 -7.95
CA MET A 35 2.67 -4.86 -8.81
C MET A 35 4.10 -4.74 -8.27
N TYR A 36 4.31 -4.93 -6.96
CA TYR A 36 5.61 -4.81 -6.31
C TYR A 36 6.58 -5.90 -6.79
N GLY A 37 7.60 -5.49 -7.56
CA GLY A 37 8.55 -6.41 -8.18
C GLY A 37 7.88 -7.41 -9.14
N HIS A 38 6.81 -7.00 -9.85
CA HIS A 38 6.03 -7.87 -10.74
C HIS A 38 5.58 -9.17 -10.04
N GLY A 39 4.98 -9.03 -8.86
CA GLY A 39 4.55 -10.11 -7.98
C GLY A 39 5.67 -10.77 -7.19
N GLY A 40 6.91 -10.28 -7.31
CA GLY A 40 8.06 -10.74 -6.53
C GLY A 40 7.84 -10.58 -5.03
N ASN A 41 7.26 -9.46 -4.61
CA ASN A 41 7.02 -9.21 -3.19
C ASN A 41 5.94 -10.14 -2.60
N GLU A 42 4.93 -10.52 -3.38
CA GLU A 42 3.96 -11.54 -2.94
C GLU A 42 4.60 -12.91 -2.77
N ARG A 43 5.50 -13.32 -3.67
CA ARG A 43 6.26 -14.58 -3.51
C ARG A 43 7.15 -14.56 -2.27
N LEU A 44 7.83 -13.45 -2.03
CA LEU A 44 8.64 -13.22 -0.84
C LEU A 44 7.81 -13.34 0.45
N VAL A 45 6.69 -12.62 0.53
CA VAL A 45 5.79 -12.66 1.69
C VAL A 45 5.21 -14.06 1.88
N GLY A 46 4.76 -14.71 0.81
CA GLY A 46 4.26 -16.09 0.84
C GLY A 46 5.28 -17.07 1.42
N LYS A 47 6.55 -16.98 0.96
CA LYS A 47 7.65 -17.77 1.52
C LYS A 47 7.90 -17.48 3.00
N ALA A 48 7.83 -16.21 3.41
CA ALA A 48 8.06 -15.80 4.80
C ALA A 48 7.00 -16.31 5.78
N ILE A 49 5.76 -16.52 5.32
CA ILE A 49 4.62 -16.88 6.19
C ILE A 49 4.15 -18.34 6.02
N ALA A 50 4.82 -19.13 5.19
CA ALA A 50 4.37 -20.47 4.81
C ALA A 50 4.10 -21.41 6.00
N ASP A 51 4.88 -21.28 7.09
CA ASP A 51 4.75 -22.07 8.32
C ASP A 51 3.91 -21.39 9.42
N ARG A 52 3.41 -20.17 9.18
CA ARG A 52 2.81 -19.29 10.20
C ARG A 52 1.63 -18.47 9.68
N ARG A 53 0.92 -18.98 8.67
CA ARG A 53 -0.21 -18.30 8.03
C ARG A 53 -1.29 -17.84 9.01
N ALA A 54 -1.52 -18.60 10.08
CA ALA A 54 -2.53 -18.32 11.10
C ALA A 54 -2.20 -17.09 11.98
N GLU A 55 -0.94 -16.65 12.00
CA GLU A 55 -0.49 -15.49 12.78
C GLU A 55 -0.70 -14.16 12.05
N VAL A 56 -1.08 -14.21 10.76
CA VAL A 56 -1.03 -13.08 9.84
C VAL A 56 -2.42 -12.68 9.35
N VAL A 57 -2.68 -11.38 9.37
CA VAL A 57 -3.71 -10.73 8.56
C VAL A 57 -3.02 -10.27 7.26
N LEU A 58 -3.29 -11.00 6.17
CA LEU A 58 -2.60 -10.80 4.90
C LEU A 58 -3.39 -9.85 3.99
N ALA A 59 -2.79 -8.71 3.66
CA ALA A 59 -3.34 -7.72 2.75
C ALA A 59 -2.58 -7.68 1.41
N THR A 60 -3.29 -7.71 0.29
CA THR A 60 -2.71 -7.45 -1.03
C THR A 60 -3.65 -6.63 -1.92
N LYS A 61 -3.18 -6.25 -3.11
CA LYS A 61 -3.87 -5.30 -3.99
C LYS A 61 -3.74 -5.71 -5.45
N PHE A 62 -4.71 -5.28 -6.24
CA PHE A 62 -4.72 -5.40 -7.70
C PHE A 62 -5.03 -4.07 -8.37
N GLY A 63 -4.94 -4.04 -9.70
CA GLY A 63 -5.50 -2.97 -10.52
C GLY A 63 -4.47 -2.02 -11.12
N ILE A 64 -3.20 -2.10 -10.70
CA ILE A 64 -2.08 -1.50 -11.45
C ILE A 64 -1.52 -2.56 -12.39
N VAL A 65 -1.72 -2.37 -13.68
CA VAL A 65 -1.17 -3.23 -14.74
C VAL A 65 0.16 -2.65 -15.18
N ARG A 66 1.22 -3.44 -15.15
CA ARG A 66 2.54 -3.03 -15.66
C ARG A 66 2.68 -3.42 -17.12
N ASP A 67 3.24 -2.52 -17.91
CA ASP A 67 3.57 -2.81 -19.30
C ASP A 67 4.81 -3.73 -19.35
N PRO A 68 4.75 -4.91 -19.99
CA PRO A 68 5.91 -5.78 -20.14
C PRO A 68 6.97 -5.23 -21.12
N GLN A 69 6.62 -4.27 -21.98
CA GLN A 69 7.51 -3.65 -22.96
C GLN A 69 8.08 -2.31 -22.50
N ASP A 70 7.46 -1.67 -21.51
CA ASP A 70 7.94 -0.42 -20.89
C ASP A 70 8.04 -0.58 -19.36
N PRO A 71 9.26 -0.67 -18.80
CA PRO A 71 9.47 -0.79 -17.35
C PRO A 71 8.81 0.31 -16.51
N GLY A 72 8.62 1.51 -17.08
CA GLY A 72 7.93 2.64 -16.46
C GLY A 72 6.43 2.68 -16.74
N GLY A 73 5.98 1.97 -17.77
CA GLY A 73 4.61 1.96 -18.27
C GLY A 73 3.65 1.27 -17.31
N ARG A 74 2.56 1.96 -16.98
CA ARG A 74 1.49 1.45 -16.11
C ARG A 74 0.14 1.92 -16.59
N SER A 75 -0.86 1.06 -16.49
CA SER A 75 -2.27 1.42 -16.63
C SER A 75 -3.08 0.96 -15.42
N ILE A 76 -4.28 1.50 -15.27
CA ILE A 76 -5.21 1.09 -14.22
C ILE A 76 -6.29 0.20 -14.84
N ASN A 77 -6.64 -0.88 -14.17
CA ASN A 77 -7.68 -1.81 -14.62
C ASN A 77 -8.53 -2.32 -13.44
N GLY A 78 -9.74 -1.77 -13.33
CA GLY A 78 -10.77 -2.16 -12.36
C GLY A 78 -11.78 -3.16 -12.93
N ARG A 79 -11.61 -3.65 -14.17
CA ARG A 79 -12.62 -4.51 -14.80
C ARG A 79 -12.78 -5.84 -14.04
N PRO A 80 -14.03 -6.32 -13.86
CA PRO A 80 -14.31 -7.57 -13.15
C PRO A 80 -13.48 -8.77 -13.64
N ASP A 81 -13.33 -8.95 -14.95
CA ASP A 81 -12.60 -10.08 -15.52
C ASP A 81 -11.10 -10.05 -15.18
N TYR A 82 -10.50 -8.85 -15.16
CA TYR A 82 -9.11 -8.66 -14.77
C TYR A 82 -8.92 -8.92 -13.28
N LEU A 83 -9.79 -8.36 -12.45
CA LEU A 83 -9.80 -8.51 -11.00
C LEU A 83 -9.79 -9.99 -10.58
N LEU A 84 -10.65 -10.82 -11.19
CA LEU A 84 -10.73 -12.25 -10.86
C LEU A 84 -9.42 -12.97 -11.19
N ARG A 85 -8.84 -12.71 -12.37
CA ARG A 85 -7.54 -13.26 -12.76
C ARG A 85 -6.41 -12.80 -11.85
N ALA A 86 -6.43 -11.53 -11.44
CA ALA A 86 -5.44 -10.95 -10.56
C ALA A 86 -5.49 -11.59 -9.17
N CYS A 87 -6.68 -11.80 -8.61
CA CYS A 87 -6.87 -12.45 -7.31
C CYS A 87 -6.33 -13.88 -7.33
N ASP A 88 -6.72 -14.68 -8.33
CA ASP A 88 -6.21 -16.05 -8.47
C ASP A 88 -4.68 -16.08 -8.63
N ALA A 89 -4.10 -15.10 -9.31
CA ALA A 89 -2.66 -14.98 -9.46
C ALA A 89 -1.95 -14.59 -8.16
N SER A 90 -2.54 -13.70 -7.36
CA SER A 90 -2.04 -13.33 -6.03
C SER A 90 -2.07 -14.53 -5.08
N LEU A 91 -3.18 -15.26 -5.00
CA LEU A 91 -3.30 -16.48 -4.20
C LEU A 91 -2.20 -17.50 -4.54
N ARG A 92 -1.96 -17.73 -5.84
CA ARG A 92 -0.87 -18.62 -6.30
C ARG A 92 0.51 -18.11 -5.90
N ARG A 93 0.80 -16.81 -6.05
CA ARG A 93 2.12 -16.23 -5.71
C ARG A 93 2.37 -16.26 -4.21
N LEU A 94 1.34 -15.99 -3.40
CA LEU A 94 1.39 -16.03 -1.95
C LEU A 94 1.42 -17.45 -1.41
N GLY A 95 0.97 -18.45 -2.18
CA GLY A 95 0.89 -19.83 -1.74
C GLY A 95 -0.18 -20.05 -0.65
N VAL A 96 -1.28 -19.31 -0.72
CA VAL A 96 -2.39 -19.33 0.26
C VAL A 96 -3.72 -19.62 -0.43
N ASP A 97 -4.68 -20.11 0.35
CA ASP A 97 -6.06 -20.37 -0.10
C ASP A 97 -6.99 -19.16 0.03
N HIS A 98 -6.66 -18.21 0.91
CA HIS A 98 -7.41 -16.97 1.10
C HIS A 98 -6.53 -15.76 1.44
N ILE A 99 -7.01 -14.58 1.03
CA ILE A 99 -6.48 -13.26 1.38
C ILE A 99 -7.39 -12.65 2.47
N ASP A 100 -6.82 -12.07 3.53
CA ASP A 100 -7.64 -11.44 4.56
C ASP A 100 -8.22 -10.11 4.09
N LEU A 101 -7.41 -9.25 3.47
CA LEU A 101 -7.85 -7.93 2.99
C LEU A 101 -7.38 -7.67 1.57
N TYR A 102 -8.31 -7.45 0.65
CA TYR A 102 -8.01 -7.23 -0.76
C TYR A 102 -8.41 -5.82 -1.19
N TYR A 103 -7.44 -5.09 -1.76
CA TYR A 103 -7.63 -3.71 -2.20
C TYR A 103 -7.70 -3.59 -3.72
N GLN A 104 -8.58 -2.72 -4.23
CA GLN A 104 -8.27 -2.03 -5.48
C GLN A 104 -7.16 -1.00 -5.20
N HIS A 105 -6.03 -1.14 -5.88
CA HIS A 105 -4.82 -0.36 -5.62
C HIS A 105 -4.95 1.10 -6.10
N ARG A 106 -5.67 1.32 -7.20
CA ARG A 106 -6.04 2.66 -7.70
C ARG A 106 -7.42 2.55 -8.34
N VAL A 107 -8.26 3.57 -8.13
CA VAL A 107 -9.57 3.66 -8.77
C VAL A 107 -9.37 3.77 -10.28
N ASP A 108 -10.04 2.89 -11.03
CA ASP A 108 -10.09 2.95 -12.48
C ASP A 108 -11.13 4.01 -12.90
N PRO A 109 -10.74 5.09 -13.61
CA PRO A 109 -11.69 6.11 -14.03
C PRO A 109 -12.66 5.63 -15.13
N ASP A 110 -12.34 4.54 -15.83
CA ASP A 110 -13.12 4.02 -16.96
C ASP A 110 -14.10 2.92 -16.57
N VAL A 111 -14.14 2.55 -15.28
CA VAL A 111 -15.02 1.50 -14.73
C VAL A 111 -15.78 2.05 -13.53
N PRO A 112 -17.12 2.01 -13.52
CA PRO A 112 -17.89 2.36 -12.33
C PRO A 112 -17.43 1.58 -11.10
N ILE A 113 -17.27 2.27 -9.98
CA ILE A 113 -16.72 1.64 -8.77
C ILE A 113 -17.60 0.49 -8.29
N GLU A 114 -18.91 0.59 -8.51
CA GLU A 114 -19.91 -0.42 -8.17
C GLU A 114 -19.69 -1.73 -8.93
N GLU A 115 -19.26 -1.66 -10.19
CA GLU A 115 -18.92 -2.87 -10.97
C GLU A 115 -17.67 -3.54 -10.40
N THR A 116 -16.65 -2.74 -10.05
CA THR A 116 -15.41 -3.26 -9.46
C THR A 116 -15.69 -3.91 -8.12
N VAL A 117 -16.37 -3.20 -7.21
CA VAL A 117 -16.64 -3.67 -5.84
C VAL A 117 -17.65 -4.81 -5.84
N GLY A 118 -18.62 -4.82 -6.76
CA GLY A 118 -19.51 -5.97 -6.94
C GLY A 118 -18.75 -7.25 -7.30
N ALA A 119 -17.73 -7.15 -8.16
CA ALA A 119 -16.85 -8.28 -8.45
C ALA A 119 -15.89 -8.62 -7.30
N MET A 120 -15.47 -7.64 -6.49
CA MET A 120 -14.74 -7.91 -5.25
C MET A 120 -15.62 -8.67 -4.25
N ALA A 121 -16.92 -8.35 -4.16
CA ALA A 121 -17.86 -9.03 -3.28
C ALA A 121 -18.04 -10.51 -3.65
N SER A 122 -18.07 -10.86 -4.94
CA SER A 122 -18.15 -12.28 -5.33
C SER A 122 -16.93 -13.09 -4.88
N LEU A 123 -15.74 -12.48 -4.78
CA LEU A 123 -14.56 -13.14 -4.20
C LEU A 123 -14.71 -13.40 -2.70
N VAL A 124 -15.50 -12.59 -2.00
CA VAL A 124 -15.86 -12.83 -0.59
C VAL A 124 -16.82 -14.00 -0.49
N ASP A 125 -17.85 -14.05 -1.34
CA ASP A 125 -18.80 -15.16 -1.41
C ASP A 125 -18.10 -16.50 -1.75
N GLU A 126 -17.08 -16.46 -2.61
CA GLU A 126 -16.23 -17.61 -2.94
C GLU A 126 -15.25 -18.01 -1.82
N GLY A 127 -15.11 -17.21 -0.76
CA GLY A 127 -14.17 -17.43 0.34
C GLY A 127 -12.71 -17.17 0.01
N LYS A 128 -12.41 -16.61 -1.17
CA LYS A 128 -11.04 -16.26 -1.61
C LYS A 128 -10.50 -15.03 -0.88
N VAL A 129 -11.40 -14.13 -0.48
CA VAL A 129 -11.08 -12.89 0.24
C VAL A 129 -12.02 -12.77 1.45
N ARG A 130 -11.55 -12.21 2.57
CA ARG A 130 -12.41 -11.96 3.75
C ARG A 130 -12.94 -10.54 3.83
N PHE A 131 -12.10 -9.56 3.54
CA PHE A 131 -12.40 -8.14 3.69
C PHE A 131 -11.97 -7.35 2.45
N LEU A 132 -12.71 -6.28 2.17
CA LEU A 132 -12.48 -5.41 1.02
C LEU A 132 -11.94 -4.05 1.45
N GLY A 133 -11.09 -3.47 0.61
CA GLY A 133 -10.64 -2.10 0.78
C GLY A 133 -10.41 -1.39 -0.55
N LEU A 134 -10.24 -0.07 -0.48
CA LEU A 134 -9.83 0.76 -1.61
C LEU A 134 -8.54 1.51 -1.27
N SER A 135 -7.78 1.91 -2.28
CA SER A 135 -6.63 2.80 -2.10
C SER A 135 -6.74 4.01 -3.01
N GLU A 136 -6.39 5.19 -2.47
CA GLU A 136 -6.45 6.48 -3.17
C GLU A 136 -7.83 6.75 -3.81
N ALA A 137 -8.90 6.52 -3.06
CA ALA A 137 -10.27 6.78 -3.50
C ALA A 137 -10.80 8.10 -2.92
N ALA A 138 -11.59 8.82 -3.72
CA ALA A 138 -12.29 10.04 -3.30
C ALA A 138 -13.45 9.71 -2.32
N PRO A 139 -13.91 10.67 -1.49
CA PRO A 139 -15.01 10.48 -0.53
C PRO A 139 -16.28 9.88 -1.15
N GLU A 140 -16.66 10.35 -2.34
CA GLU A 140 -17.85 9.91 -3.08
C GLU A 140 -17.68 8.48 -3.56
N THR A 141 -16.50 8.15 -4.11
CA THR A 141 -16.14 6.80 -4.54
C THR A 141 -16.17 5.82 -3.36
N ILE A 142 -15.62 6.22 -2.21
CA ILE A 142 -15.65 5.43 -0.97
C ILE A 142 -17.09 5.17 -0.55
N SER A 143 -17.94 6.19 -0.58
CA SER A 143 -19.35 6.07 -0.19
C SER A 143 -20.14 5.16 -1.13
N ALA A 144 -19.95 5.30 -2.45
CA ALA A 144 -20.59 4.46 -3.46
C ALA A 144 -20.14 2.99 -3.34
N ALA A 145 -18.84 2.75 -3.22
CA ALA A 145 -18.28 1.43 -2.98
C ALA A 145 -18.84 0.75 -1.72
N HIS A 146 -18.85 1.48 -0.61
CA HIS A 146 -19.32 0.96 0.68
C HIS A 146 -20.82 0.62 0.66
N ALA A 147 -21.61 1.30 -0.17
CA ALA A 147 -23.02 0.99 -0.37
C ALA A 147 -23.25 -0.34 -1.13
N VAL A 148 -22.29 -0.75 -1.98
CA VAL A 148 -22.34 -2.04 -2.69
C VAL A 148 -21.90 -3.19 -1.79
N HIS A 149 -20.75 -3.03 -1.12
CA HIS A 149 -20.26 -3.98 -0.13
C HIS A 149 -19.48 -3.23 0.96
N PRO A 150 -19.68 -3.55 2.26
CA PRO A 150 -18.95 -2.90 3.34
C PRO A 150 -17.44 -2.95 3.13
N LEU A 151 -16.81 -1.78 3.07
CA LEU A 151 -15.36 -1.62 3.07
C LEU A 151 -14.83 -1.70 4.50
N THR A 152 -13.76 -2.47 4.69
CA THR A 152 -13.07 -2.58 5.98
C THR A 152 -12.01 -1.50 6.14
N ALA A 153 -11.31 -1.15 5.06
CA ALA A 153 -10.24 -0.16 5.11
C ALA A 153 -10.10 0.66 3.83
N VAL A 154 -9.64 1.89 3.99
CA VAL A 154 -9.13 2.73 2.91
C VAL A 154 -7.66 3.04 3.15
N GLN A 155 -6.83 2.84 2.13
CA GLN A 155 -5.40 3.10 2.18
C GLN A 155 -5.05 4.37 1.38
N THR A 156 -4.56 5.41 2.06
CA THR A 156 -4.17 6.69 1.44
C THR A 156 -2.91 7.27 2.09
N GLU A 157 -2.22 8.18 1.41
CA GLU A 157 -1.04 8.85 1.97
C GLU A 157 -1.47 9.75 3.13
N TYR A 158 -0.88 9.55 4.31
CA TYR A 158 -1.11 10.43 5.46
C TYR A 158 0.16 10.57 6.29
N SER A 159 0.63 11.82 6.45
CA SER A 159 1.84 12.15 7.19
C SER A 159 1.82 13.63 7.59
N LEU A 160 2.87 14.11 8.26
CA LEU A 160 3.01 15.54 8.54
C LEU A 160 3.07 16.42 7.28
N TRP A 161 3.34 15.84 6.10
CA TRP A 161 3.36 16.56 4.81
C TRP A 161 2.07 16.48 4.02
N THR A 162 1.27 15.45 4.25
CA THR A 162 0.10 15.15 3.43
C THR A 162 -1.06 14.96 4.38
N ARG A 163 -1.86 16.02 4.50
CA ARG A 163 -2.94 16.15 5.49
C ARG A 163 -4.28 16.49 4.86
N ASP A 164 -4.36 16.59 3.53
CA ASP A 164 -5.60 16.87 2.78
C ASP A 164 -6.68 15.80 3.07
N VAL A 165 -6.26 14.60 3.47
CA VAL A 165 -7.15 13.53 3.92
C VAL A 165 -7.97 13.91 5.16
N GLU A 166 -7.56 14.91 5.94
CA GLU A 166 -8.26 15.38 7.14
C GLU A 166 -9.56 16.11 6.83
N ASP A 167 -9.67 16.71 5.64
CA ASP A 167 -10.79 17.59 5.26
C ASP A 167 -12.07 16.79 4.97
N GLU A 168 -11.98 15.73 4.16
CA GLU A 168 -13.15 15.01 3.67
C GLU A 168 -13.05 13.47 3.80
N ILE A 169 -11.86 12.90 3.59
CA ILE A 169 -11.66 11.44 3.66
C ILE A 169 -11.83 10.95 5.10
N LEU A 170 -11.09 11.50 6.08
CA LEU A 170 -11.18 11.09 7.48
C LEU A 170 -12.60 11.21 8.05
N PRO A 171 -13.34 12.31 7.85
CA PRO A 171 -14.76 12.39 8.20
C PRO A 171 -15.59 11.26 7.59
N THR A 172 -15.44 11.01 6.28
CA THR A 172 -16.19 9.95 5.57
C THR A 172 -15.89 8.56 6.14
N LEU A 173 -14.61 8.26 6.41
CA LEU A 173 -14.22 6.97 7.00
C LEU A 173 -14.81 6.80 8.40
N ARG A 174 -14.77 7.84 9.24
CA ARG A 174 -15.31 7.80 10.61
C ARG A 174 -16.82 7.61 10.61
N GLU A 175 -17.55 8.32 9.76
CA GLU A 175 -19.02 8.20 9.64
C GLU A 175 -19.43 6.76 9.31
N ARG A 176 -18.62 6.07 8.51
CA ARG A 176 -18.90 4.71 8.01
C ARG A 176 -18.23 3.58 8.78
N GLY A 177 -17.46 3.90 9.82
CA GLY A 177 -16.70 2.91 10.59
C GLY A 177 -15.61 2.19 9.78
N ILE A 178 -15.05 2.86 8.77
CA ILE A 178 -13.99 2.30 7.90
C ILE A 178 -12.61 2.64 8.48
N GLY A 179 -11.70 1.68 8.53
CA GLY A 179 -10.33 1.90 8.99
C GLY A 179 -9.49 2.70 7.99
N LEU A 180 -8.62 3.58 8.50
CA LEU A 180 -7.56 4.21 7.69
C LEU A 180 -6.28 3.36 7.78
N VAL A 181 -5.71 3.00 6.64
CA VAL A 181 -4.33 2.51 6.55
C VAL A 181 -3.47 3.60 5.92
N ALA A 182 -2.71 4.31 6.75
CA ALA A 182 -1.82 5.39 6.26
C ALA A 182 -0.55 4.80 5.62
N TYR A 183 -0.30 5.09 4.35
CA TYR A 183 1.00 4.80 3.76
C TYR A 183 1.91 6.03 3.74
N SER A 184 3.23 5.78 3.67
CA SER A 184 4.28 6.79 3.80
C SER A 184 4.17 7.69 5.04
N PRO A 185 3.80 7.20 6.24
CA PRO A 185 3.62 8.07 7.42
C PRO A 185 4.91 8.78 7.84
N LEU A 186 6.07 8.21 7.52
CA LEU A 186 7.39 8.80 7.76
C LEU A 186 7.91 9.63 6.56
N GLY A 187 7.04 10.09 5.67
CA GLY A 187 7.42 10.87 4.49
C GLY A 187 8.41 10.13 3.60
N ARG A 188 8.16 8.82 3.37
CA ARG A 188 9.06 7.93 2.62
C ARG A 188 10.48 7.93 3.19
N GLY A 189 10.59 7.94 4.51
CA GLY A 189 11.84 7.93 5.27
C GLY A 189 12.42 9.31 5.56
N PHE A 190 11.93 10.38 4.94
CA PHE A 190 12.47 11.73 5.18
C PHE A 190 12.24 12.21 6.62
N LEU A 191 11.06 11.93 7.18
CA LEU A 191 10.69 12.36 8.53
C LEU A 191 11.45 11.62 9.64
N THR A 192 12.30 10.65 9.29
CA THR A 192 13.24 10.01 10.23
C THR A 192 14.42 10.92 10.57
N GLY A 193 14.65 11.98 9.79
CA GLY A 193 15.81 12.84 9.92
C GLY A 193 17.13 12.26 9.46
N ARG A 194 17.10 11.09 8.80
CA ARG A 194 18.28 10.45 8.20
C ARG A 194 18.92 11.28 7.08
N PHE A 195 18.12 11.92 6.24
CA PHE A 195 18.60 12.67 5.07
C PHE A 195 18.78 14.15 5.42
N LYS A 196 19.95 14.70 5.10
CA LYS A 196 20.38 16.08 5.35
C LYS A 196 20.64 16.85 4.06
N THR A 197 21.03 16.16 2.99
CA THR A 197 21.14 16.75 1.65
C THR A 197 20.55 15.81 0.59
N PRO A 198 20.21 16.30 -0.62
CA PRO A 198 19.71 15.47 -1.71
C PRO A 198 20.67 14.33 -2.11
N GLU A 199 21.98 14.51 -1.87
CA GLU A 199 23.02 13.52 -2.19
C GLU A 199 22.97 12.29 -1.29
N ASP A 200 22.29 12.35 -0.14
CA ASP A 200 22.16 11.22 0.79
C ASP A 200 21.27 10.08 0.25
N PHE A 201 20.51 10.30 -0.83
CA PHE A 201 19.77 9.23 -1.50
C PHE A 201 20.70 8.36 -2.35
N PRO A 202 20.53 7.03 -2.42
CA PRO A 202 21.23 6.21 -3.42
C PRO A 202 20.98 6.70 -4.85
N GLU A 203 21.91 6.45 -5.78
CA GLU A 203 21.81 6.94 -7.17
C GLU A 203 20.57 6.42 -7.91
N ASP A 204 20.14 5.19 -7.61
CA ASP A 204 19.00 4.50 -8.21
C ASP A 204 17.68 4.72 -7.44
N ASP A 205 17.68 5.58 -6.42
CA ASP A 205 16.51 5.84 -5.58
C ASP A 205 15.49 6.76 -6.27
N PHE A 206 14.24 6.30 -6.40
CA PHE A 206 13.18 7.07 -7.06
C PHE A 206 12.91 8.43 -6.40
N ARG A 207 13.25 8.61 -5.12
CA ARG A 207 13.07 9.89 -4.41
C ARG A 207 13.91 11.00 -5.05
N ARG A 208 15.03 10.68 -5.70
CA ARG A 208 15.84 11.66 -6.45
C ARG A 208 15.07 12.36 -7.58
N HIS A 209 13.97 11.78 -8.06
CA HIS A 209 13.13 12.33 -9.11
C HIS A 209 11.79 12.88 -8.61
N ASN A 210 11.53 12.81 -7.31
CA ASN A 210 10.30 13.30 -6.73
C ASN A 210 10.44 14.79 -6.34
N PRO A 211 9.53 15.69 -6.79
CA PRO A 211 9.63 17.12 -6.53
C PRO A 211 9.75 17.53 -5.05
N ARG A 212 9.24 16.70 -4.12
CA ARG A 212 9.34 16.95 -2.67
C ARG A 212 10.77 16.85 -2.14
N PHE A 213 11.66 16.20 -2.88
CA PHE A 213 13.03 15.87 -2.46
C PHE A 213 14.08 16.61 -3.30
N GLN A 214 13.69 17.64 -4.05
CA GLN A 214 14.56 18.38 -4.96
C GLN A 214 14.67 19.86 -4.60
N GLY A 215 15.85 20.43 -4.84
CA GLY A 215 16.11 21.87 -4.73
C GLY A 215 15.60 22.48 -3.42
N ASP A 216 14.92 23.62 -3.55
CA ASP A 216 14.39 24.37 -2.40
C ASP A 216 13.32 23.60 -1.62
N ASN A 217 12.58 22.69 -2.28
CA ASN A 217 11.57 21.88 -1.60
C ASN A 217 12.21 20.94 -0.58
N PHE A 218 13.39 20.38 -0.89
CA PHE A 218 14.12 19.52 0.05
C PHE A 218 14.40 20.28 1.36
N TYR A 219 15.00 21.47 1.25
CA TYR A 219 15.36 22.27 2.42
C TYR A 219 14.16 22.86 3.13
N ALA A 220 13.10 23.22 2.41
CA ALA A 220 11.84 23.64 3.00
C ALA A 220 11.22 22.53 3.86
N ASN A 221 11.26 21.30 3.35
CA ASN A 221 10.77 20.11 4.04
C ASN A 221 11.67 19.70 5.23
N LEU A 222 12.98 19.95 5.15
CA LEU A 222 13.93 19.64 6.23
C LEU A 222 13.62 20.43 7.51
N ARG A 223 13.12 21.67 7.40
CA ARG A 223 12.70 22.47 8.58
C ARG A 223 11.64 21.78 9.42
N LEU A 224 10.74 21.01 8.79
CA LEU A 224 9.72 20.25 9.51
C LEU A 224 10.35 19.11 10.33
N VAL A 225 11.37 18.45 9.77
CA VAL A 225 12.15 17.42 10.47
C VAL A 225 12.93 18.00 11.64
N GLU A 226 13.54 19.17 11.47
CA GLU A 226 14.22 19.89 12.55
C GLU A 226 13.26 20.14 13.71
N ARG A 227 12.06 20.63 13.42
CA ARG A 227 11.04 20.86 14.44
C ARG A 227 10.59 19.59 15.16
N VAL A 228 10.42 18.48 14.44
CA VAL A 228 10.10 17.17 15.04
C VAL A 228 11.24 16.70 15.97
N ASN A 229 12.50 16.90 15.57
CA ASN A 229 13.66 16.54 16.40
C ASN A 229 13.77 17.40 17.67
N GLU A 230 13.45 18.68 17.59
CA GLU A 230 13.37 19.55 18.78
C GLU A 230 12.35 19.01 19.78
N LEU A 231 11.12 18.75 19.33
CA LEU A 231 10.04 18.22 20.17
C LEU A 231 10.39 16.85 20.76
N ALA A 232 11.09 16.00 20.01
CA ALA A 232 11.51 14.68 20.49
C ALA A 232 12.58 14.75 21.59
N ARG A 233 13.41 15.80 21.62
CA ARG A 233 14.42 16.03 22.68
C ARG A 233 13.84 16.62 23.96
N GLU A 234 12.64 17.18 23.89
CA GLU A 234 11.92 17.76 25.02
C GLU A 234 11.17 16.70 25.85
N GLN A 235 11.13 15.44 25.41
CA GLN A 235 10.46 14.32 26.08
C GLN A 235 11.40 13.41 26.88
#